data_AF-A0A0B7ANN8-F1
#
_entry.id   AF-A0A0B7ANN8-F1
#
_cell.length_a   1.000
_cell.length_b   1.000
_cell.length_c   1.000
_cell.angle_alpha   90.00
_cell.angle_beta   90.00
_cell.angle_gamma   90.00
#
_symmetry.space_group_name_H-M   'P 1'
#
loop_
_entity.id
_entity.type
_entity.pdbx_description
1 polymer ?
#
loop_
_entity_poly.entity_id
_entity_poly.type
_entity_poly.pdbx_seq_one_letter_code
_entity_poly.pdbx_strand_id
1 'polypeptide(L)'
;AKGEDVRKAIVEETGNNNVILKKLDLTSFASIKAFAKDVNESESRLDILINNAGVMMCPKTLTEDGIEMQIGVNHIGHFLLTQLLLDKIKASAPSRIIILSSSGHLFGKMNFDDLNSVKSYSITEAYFQSKLANVLHAR
;
A
#
# COMPACT_ATOMS: atom_id res chain seq x y z
N ALA A 1 20.37 -3.63 2.78
CA ALA A 1 20.90 -4.69 1.89
C ALA A 1 20.00 -4.77 0.65
N LYS A 2 19.01 -5.67 0.57
CA LYS A 2 18.21 -5.91 -0.66
C LYS A 2 17.60 -4.67 -1.35
N GLY A 3 16.96 -3.76 -0.59
CA GLY A 3 16.34 -2.57 -1.18
C GLY A 3 17.35 -1.61 -1.83
N GLU A 4 18.54 -1.47 -1.23
CA GLU A 4 19.61 -0.64 -1.78
C GLU A 4 20.26 -1.31 -3.00
N ASP A 5 20.36 -2.63 -2.99
CA ASP A 5 20.87 -3.39 -4.14
C ASP A 5 19.96 -3.21 -5.37
N VAL A 6 18.63 -3.26 -5.17
CA VAL A 6 17.65 -2.98 -6.24
C VAL A 6 17.72 -1.52 -6.70
N ARG A 7 17.82 -0.56 -5.78
CA ARG A 7 17.95 0.86 -6.11
C ARG A 7 19.16 1.09 -7.02
N LYS A 8 20.33 0.52 -6.66
CA LYS A 8 21.56 0.62 -7.45
C LYS A 8 21.39 0.02 -8.84
N ALA A 9 20.82 -1.19 -8.94
CA ALA A 9 20.58 -1.83 -10.22
C ALA A 9 19.71 -0.96 -11.16
N ILE A 10 18.64 -0.34 -10.64
CA ILE A 10 17.79 0.56 -11.44
C ILE A 10 18.58 1.79 -11.91
N VAL A 11 19.39 2.40 -11.04
CA VAL A 11 20.22 3.55 -11.40
C VAL A 11 21.24 3.18 -12.49
N GLU A 12 21.89 2.02 -12.35
CA GLU A 12 22.87 1.51 -13.32
C GLU A 12 22.23 1.19 -14.68
N GLU A 13 21.05 0.56 -14.69
CA GLU A 13 20.33 0.18 -15.91
C GLU A 13 19.75 1.40 -16.66
N THR A 14 19.23 2.38 -15.92
CA THR A 14 18.49 3.51 -16.51
C THR A 14 19.33 4.79 -16.67
N GLY A 15 20.47 4.88 -15.98
CA GLY A 15 21.26 6.13 -15.84
C GLY A 15 20.55 7.22 -15.00
N ASN A 16 19.39 6.93 -14.42
CA ASN A 16 18.63 7.89 -13.63
C ASN A 16 19.08 7.88 -12.17
N ASN A 17 19.81 8.91 -11.75
CA ASN A 17 20.25 9.05 -10.35
C ASN A 17 19.15 9.51 -9.39
N ASN A 18 17.96 9.88 -9.88
CA ASN A 18 16.84 10.34 -9.05
C ASN A 18 15.98 9.19 -8.50
N VAL A 19 16.61 8.06 -8.18
CA VAL A 19 15.96 6.90 -7.57
C VAL A 19 16.36 6.85 -6.10
N ILE A 20 15.42 7.22 -5.24
CA ILE A 20 15.61 7.34 -3.79
C ILE A 20 14.89 6.19 -3.09
N LEU A 21 15.58 5.56 -2.13
CA LEU A 21 15.00 4.54 -1.28
C LEU A 21 14.59 5.16 0.06
N LYS A 22 13.33 5.00 0.44
CA LYS A 22 12.79 5.37 1.76
C LYS A 22 12.12 4.15 2.38
N LYS A 23 12.22 3.98 3.71
CA LYS A 23 11.67 2.82 4.43
C LYS A 23 10.15 2.97 4.60
N LEU A 24 9.41 1.95 4.18
CA LEU A 24 7.96 1.85 4.38
C LEU A 24 7.59 0.39 4.64
N ASP A 25 7.03 0.13 5.81
CA ASP A 25 6.37 -1.14 6.13
C ASP A 25 4.87 -0.92 6.26
N LEU A 26 4.09 -1.51 5.35
CA LEU A 26 2.63 -1.37 5.32
C LEU A 26 1.93 -2.22 6.39
N THR A 27 2.65 -3.07 7.11
CA THR A 27 2.13 -3.81 8.27
C THR A 27 2.16 -2.99 9.56
N SER A 28 2.67 -1.75 9.52
CA SER A 28 2.89 -0.93 10.72
C SER A 28 2.42 0.50 10.50
N PHE A 29 1.38 0.92 11.22
CA PHE A 29 0.90 2.31 11.19
C PHE A 29 1.97 3.29 11.64
N ALA A 30 2.86 2.89 12.55
CA ALA A 30 4.00 3.69 12.95
C ALA A 30 4.96 3.91 11.78
N SER A 31 5.29 2.84 11.02
CA SER A 31 6.13 2.98 9.82
C SER A 31 5.46 3.83 8.74
N ILE A 32 4.15 3.67 8.52
CA ILE A 32 3.40 4.46 7.51
C ILE A 32 3.41 5.94 7.87
N LYS A 33 3.13 6.27 9.14
CA LYS A 33 3.16 7.66 9.63
C LYS A 33 4.56 8.27 9.52
N ALA A 34 5.61 7.52 9.86
CA ALA A 34 6.98 7.98 9.74
C ALA A 34 7.37 8.27 8.28
N PHE A 35 7.04 7.37 7.36
CA PHE A 35 7.28 7.57 5.93
C PHE A 35 6.51 8.78 5.39
N ALA A 36 5.22 8.89 5.70
CA ALA A 36 4.40 9.99 5.22
C ALA A 36 4.88 11.34 5.76
N LYS A 37 5.33 11.39 7.03
CA LYS A 37 5.95 12.57 7.62
C LYS A 37 7.23 12.96 6.86
N ASP A 38 8.13 12.01 6.64
CA ASP A 38 9.37 12.24 5.91
C ASP A 38 9.11 12.76 4.48
N VAL A 39 8.17 12.18 3.73
CA VAL A 39 7.77 12.69 2.41
C VAL A 39 7.15 14.10 2.53
N ASN A 40 6.34 14.34 3.56
CA ASN A 40 5.72 15.64 3.80
C ASN A 40 6.74 16.76 4.03
N GLU A 41 7.84 16.45 4.74
CA GLU A 41 8.89 17.39 5.10
C GLU A 41 9.99 17.52 4.03
N SER A 42 10.36 16.43 3.36
CA SER A 42 11.51 16.38 2.44
C SER A 42 11.16 16.68 0.97
N GLU A 43 9.95 16.34 0.53
CA GLU A 43 9.56 16.50 -0.87
C GLU A 43 8.72 17.76 -1.07
N SER A 44 9.12 18.61 -2.02
CA SER A 44 8.38 19.84 -2.33
C SER A 44 7.04 19.55 -3.01
N ARG A 45 6.93 18.42 -3.72
CA ARG A 45 5.76 18.01 -4.51
C ARG A 45 5.59 16.49 -4.49
N LEU A 46 4.37 16.03 -4.74
CA LEU A 46 4.01 14.63 -4.95
C LEU A 46 2.99 14.53 -6.09
N ASP A 47 3.48 14.38 -7.31
CA ASP A 47 2.61 14.38 -8.50
C ASP A 47 1.92 13.03 -8.71
N ILE A 48 2.56 11.91 -8.35
CA ILE A 48 1.99 10.56 -8.52
C ILE A 48 2.25 9.72 -7.27
N LEU A 49 1.19 9.15 -6.70
CA LEU A 49 1.27 8.09 -5.70
C LEU A 49 0.78 6.77 -6.31
N ILE A 50 1.62 5.73 -6.28
CA ILE A 50 1.27 4.40 -6.76
C ILE A 50 1.20 3.41 -5.59
N ASN A 51 -0.01 3.07 -5.18
CA ASN A 51 -0.29 2.03 -4.19
C ASN A 51 -0.19 0.64 -4.87
N ASN A 52 1.05 0.19 -5.11
CA ASN A 52 1.36 -1.04 -5.84
C ASN A 52 1.63 -2.24 -4.94
N ALA A 53 2.27 -2.03 -3.79
CA ALA A 53 2.76 -3.12 -2.95
C ALA A 53 1.62 -4.08 -2.56
N GLY A 54 1.96 -5.34 -2.31
CA GLY A 54 0.97 -6.27 -1.82
C GLY A 54 1.51 -7.66 -1.53
N VAL A 55 0.76 -8.37 -0.69
CA VAL A 55 0.93 -9.78 -0.38
C VAL A 55 -0.26 -10.56 -0.92
N MET A 56 -0.06 -11.84 -1.18
CA MET A 56 -1.06 -12.67 -1.86
C MET A 56 -1.03 -14.10 -1.32
N MET A 57 -2.21 -14.65 -1.04
CA MET A 57 -2.40 -16.03 -0.59
C MET A 57 -1.53 -16.43 0.62
N CYS A 58 -1.24 -15.50 1.53
CA CYS A 58 -0.44 -15.81 2.70
C CYS A 58 -1.27 -16.56 3.78
N PRO A 59 -0.60 -17.34 4.66
CA PRO A 59 -1.25 -17.89 5.84
C PRO A 59 -1.82 -16.79 6.74
N LYS A 60 -2.86 -17.14 7.54
CA LYS A 60 -3.48 -16.19 8.48
C LYS A 60 -2.44 -15.67 9.45
N THR A 61 -2.16 -14.38 9.34
CA THR A 61 -1.25 -13.62 10.19
C THR A 61 -1.84 -12.24 10.39
N LEU A 62 -1.34 -11.53 11.41
CA LEU A 62 -1.75 -10.16 11.69
C LEU A 62 -0.59 -9.21 11.40
N THR A 63 -0.93 -8.00 10.98
CA THR A 63 -0.04 -6.85 10.97
C THR A 63 0.35 -6.47 12.41
N GLU A 64 1.33 -5.57 12.58
CA GLU A 64 1.71 -5.08 13.92
C GLU A 64 0.52 -4.44 14.65
N ASP A 65 -0.39 -3.82 13.90
CA ASP A 65 -1.61 -3.18 14.42
C ASP A 65 -2.82 -4.12 14.56
N GLY A 66 -2.63 -5.44 14.43
CA GLY A 66 -3.68 -6.43 14.69
C GLY A 66 -4.72 -6.59 13.57
N ILE A 67 -4.37 -6.24 12.33
CA ILE A 67 -5.24 -6.37 11.14
C ILE A 67 -4.83 -7.63 10.37
N GLU A 68 -5.78 -8.32 9.74
CA GLU A 68 -5.45 -9.45 8.86
C GLU A 68 -4.45 -9.01 7.77
N MET A 69 -3.43 -9.82 7.54
CA MET A 69 -2.25 -9.45 6.75
C MET A 69 -2.59 -8.95 5.33
N GLN A 70 -3.48 -9.63 4.60
CA GLN A 70 -3.78 -9.28 3.21
C GLN A 70 -4.60 -7.98 3.11
N ILE A 71 -5.67 -7.82 3.89
CA ILE A 71 -6.44 -6.56 3.92
C ILE A 71 -5.62 -5.43 4.56
N GLY A 72 -4.81 -5.74 5.56
CA GLY A 72 -3.92 -4.82 6.26
C GLY A 72 -2.90 -4.20 5.32
N VAL A 73 -2.11 -5.02 4.64
CA VAL A 73 -1.06 -4.54 3.72
C VAL A 73 -1.65 -3.99 2.42
N ASN A 74 -2.53 -4.75 1.76
CA ASN A 74 -2.93 -4.42 0.40
C ASN A 74 -3.88 -3.22 0.36
N HIS A 75 -4.62 -2.97 1.45
CA HIS A 75 -5.65 -1.95 1.49
C HIS A 75 -5.47 -0.95 2.65
N ILE A 76 -5.55 -1.37 3.91
CA ILE A 76 -5.62 -0.43 5.05
C ILE A 76 -4.33 0.40 5.17
N GLY A 77 -3.17 -0.22 5.00
CA GLY A 77 -1.88 0.48 5.01
C GLY A 77 -1.77 1.53 3.90
N HIS A 78 -2.19 1.17 2.68
CA HIS A 78 -2.25 2.12 1.56
C HIS A 78 -3.29 3.22 1.76
N PHE A 79 -4.45 2.88 2.33
CA PHE A 79 -5.49 3.86 2.64
C PHE A 79 -4.94 4.91 3.61
N LEU A 80 -4.33 4.48 4.73
CA LEU A 80 -3.71 5.38 5.69
C LEU A 80 -2.61 6.23 5.04
N LEU A 81 -1.71 5.63 4.27
CA LEU A 81 -0.65 6.35 3.54
C LEU A 81 -1.23 7.43 2.62
N THR A 82 -2.26 7.07 1.86
CA THR A 82 -2.93 7.99 0.93
C THR A 82 -3.57 9.16 1.67
N GLN A 83 -4.26 8.91 2.79
CA GLN A 83 -4.87 9.97 3.59
C GLN A 83 -3.81 10.92 4.18
N LEU A 84 -2.68 10.40 4.65
CA LEU A 84 -1.60 11.21 5.22
C LEU A 84 -0.85 12.07 4.19
N LEU A 85 -0.87 11.67 2.91
CA LEU A 85 -0.24 12.39 1.81
C LEU A 85 -1.23 13.22 0.97
N LEU A 86 -2.53 13.14 1.27
CA LEU A 86 -3.59 13.65 0.43
C LEU A 86 -3.48 15.17 0.16
N ASP A 87 -3.14 15.95 1.18
CA ASP A 87 -3.02 17.41 1.04
C ASP A 87 -1.82 17.79 0.16
N LYS A 88 -0.68 17.10 0.29
CA LYS A 88 0.47 17.32 -0.60
C LYS A 88 0.14 16.95 -2.05
N ILE A 89 -0.56 15.84 -2.26
CA ILE A 89 -1.00 15.41 -3.59
C ILE A 89 -1.91 16.48 -4.20
N LYS A 90 -2.90 16.99 -3.46
CA LYS A 90 -3.79 18.07 -3.91
C LYS A 90 -3.03 19.35 -4.25
N ALA A 91 -2.08 19.75 -3.40
CA ALA A 91 -1.23 20.93 -3.63
C ALA A 91 -0.30 20.76 -4.86
N SER A 92 -0.04 19.52 -5.26
CA SER A 92 0.80 19.17 -6.42
C SER A 92 0.00 19.02 -7.71
N ALA A 93 -1.24 19.54 -7.79
CA ALA A 93 -2.04 19.43 -9.01
C ALA A 93 -1.30 20.00 -10.26
N PRO A 94 -1.44 19.37 -11.44
CA PRO A 94 -2.17 18.12 -11.69
C PRO A 94 -1.44 16.90 -11.11
N SER A 95 -2.17 16.06 -10.37
CA SER A 95 -1.63 14.89 -9.68
C SER A 95 -2.57 13.68 -9.76
N ARG A 96 -2.06 12.48 -9.45
CA ARG A 96 -2.83 11.22 -9.52
C ARG A 96 -2.47 10.24 -8.42
N ILE A 97 -3.50 9.58 -7.87
CA ILE A 97 -3.35 8.37 -7.07
C ILE A 97 -3.71 7.18 -7.95
N ILE A 98 -2.81 6.20 -8.05
CA ILE A 98 -3.00 4.96 -8.78
C ILE A 98 -3.05 3.82 -7.76
N ILE A 99 -4.19 3.13 -7.68
CA ILE A 99 -4.38 2.01 -6.76
C ILE A 99 -4.38 0.71 -7.54
N LEU A 100 -3.40 -0.16 -7.28
CA LEU A 100 -3.32 -1.43 -7.98
C LEU A 100 -4.26 -2.47 -7.35
N SER A 101 -5.15 -3.02 -8.17
CA SER A 101 -6.02 -4.13 -7.81
C SER A 101 -5.59 -5.42 -8.56
N SER A 102 -6.49 -6.38 -8.73
CA SER A 102 -6.29 -7.66 -9.43
C SER A 102 -7.63 -8.16 -9.95
N SER A 103 -7.67 -9.00 -10.98
CA SER A 103 -8.90 -9.68 -11.43
C SER A 103 -9.60 -10.46 -10.31
N GLY A 104 -8.89 -10.83 -9.24
CA GLY A 104 -9.46 -11.42 -8.02
C GLY A 104 -10.57 -10.57 -7.38
N HIS A 105 -10.58 -9.25 -7.58
CA HIS A 105 -11.67 -8.39 -7.06
C HIS A 105 -13.05 -8.77 -7.59
N LEU A 106 -13.14 -9.36 -8.79
CA LEU A 106 -14.39 -9.81 -9.40
C LEU A 106 -15.06 -10.93 -8.62
N PHE A 107 -14.29 -11.66 -7.81
CA PHE A 107 -14.75 -12.75 -6.95
C PHE A 107 -14.74 -12.37 -5.46
N GLY A 108 -14.36 -11.14 -5.15
CA GLY A 108 -14.30 -10.64 -3.77
C GLY A 108 -15.67 -10.29 -3.23
N LYS A 109 -15.82 -10.41 -1.91
CA LYS A 109 -16.96 -9.85 -1.16
C LYS A 109 -16.42 -9.16 0.07
N MET A 110 -16.88 -7.94 0.33
CA MET A 110 -16.55 -7.26 1.59
C MET A 110 -17.33 -7.90 2.72
N ASN A 111 -16.61 -8.42 3.71
CA ASN A 111 -17.16 -8.91 4.96
C ASN A 111 -16.98 -7.84 6.05
N PHE A 112 -17.81 -6.80 6.02
CA PHE A 112 -17.69 -5.67 6.96
C PHE A 112 -17.90 -6.09 8.42
N ASP A 113 -18.64 -7.17 8.67
CA ASP A 113 -18.87 -7.71 10.02
C ASP A 113 -17.65 -8.44 10.59
N ASP A 114 -16.70 -8.85 9.74
CA ASP A 114 -15.48 -9.55 10.14
C ASP A 114 -14.36 -9.36 9.09
N LEU A 115 -13.91 -8.12 8.93
CA LEU A 115 -12.85 -7.77 7.97
C LEU A 115 -11.55 -8.55 8.21
N ASN A 116 -11.26 -8.84 9.49
CA ASN A 116 -10.08 -9.57 9.92
C ASN A 116 -10.20 -11.10 9.75
N SER A 117 -11.32 -11.60 9.22
CA SER A 117 -11.54 -13.03 9.01
C SER A 117 -11.28 -13.84 10.29
N VAL A 118 -11.71 -13.31 11.44
CA VAL A 118 -11.52 -13.91 12.77
C VAL A 118 -12.20 -15.27 12.82
N LYS A 119 -13.43 -15.38 12.31
CA LYS A 119 -14.27 -16.59 12.40
C LYS A 119 -13.77 -17.73 11.52
N SER A 120 -13.39 -17.43 10.28
CA SER A 120 -12.88 -18.39 9.30
C SER A 120 -11.93 -17.67 8.35
N TYR A 121 -10.86 -18.35 7.93
CA TYR A 121 -9.88 -17.77 7.03
C TYR A 121 -9.69 -18.62 5.79
N SER A 122 -9.88 -18.01 4.63
CA SER A 122 -9.50 -18.53 3.33
C SER A 122 -8.44 -17.61 2.73
N ILE A 123 -7.28 -18.17 2.38
CA ILE A 123 -6.17 -17.41 1.79
C ILE A 123 -6.60 -16.66 0.52
N THR A 124 -7.53 -17.25 -0.24
CA THR A 124 -8.07 -16.72 -1.50
C THR A 124 -9.12 -15.64 -1.25
N GLU A 125 -10.07 -15.88 -0.35
CA GLU A 125 -11.13 -14.90 -0.07
C GLU A 125 -10.56 -13.64 0.58
N ALA A 126 -9.59 -13.78 1.50
CA ALA A 126 -8.89 -12.64 2.10
C ALA A 126 -8.16 -11.79 1.05
N TYR A 127 -7.47 -12.44 0.10
CA TYR A 127 -6.83 -11.75 -1.02
C TYR A 127 -7.86 -11.01 -1.88
N PHE A 128 -8.92 -11.69 -2.30
CA PHE A 128 -9.96 -11.13 -3.17
C PHE A 128 -10.71 -9.97 -2.50
N GLN A 129 -11.03 -10.10 -1.21
CA GLN A 129 -11.57 -9.01 -0.40
C GLN A 129 -10.62 -7.80 -0.42
N SER A 130 -9.31 -8.01 -0.23
CA SER A 130 -8.34 -6.91 -0.24
C SER A 130 -8.26 -6.18 -1.57
N LYS A 131 -8.38 -6.91 -2.69
CA LYS A 131 -8.34 -6.33 -4.04
C LYS A 131 -9.66 -5.68 -4.43
N LEU A 132 -10.79 -6.18 -3.92
CA LEU A 132 -12.08 -5.48 -4.01
C LEU A 132 -12.06 -4.16 -3.24
N ALA A 133 -11.53 -4.15 -2.02
CA ALA A 133 -11.39 -2.94 -1.23
C ALA A 133 -10.58 -1.86 -1.98
N ASN A 134 -9.53 -2.25 -2.73
CA ASN A 134 -8.77 -1.32 -3.59
C ASN A 134 -9.62 -0.71 -4.71
N VAL A 135 -10.50 -1.48 -5.36
CA VAL A 135 -11.42 -0.95 -6.38
C VAL A 135 -12.44 0.00 -5.77
N LEU A 136 -12.97 -0.33 -4.60
CA LEU A 136 -13.95 0.52 -3.91
C LEU A 136 -13.35 1.86 -3.46
N HIS A 137 -12.10 1.88 -3.00
CA HIS A 137 -11.41 3.12 -2.62
C HIS A 137 -11.04 4.01 -3.81
N ALA A 138 -10.82 3.42 -4.99
CA ALA A 138 -10.53 4.20 -6.20
C ALA A 138 -11.78 4.85 -6.84
N ARG A 139 -12.99 4.48 -6.39
CA ARG A 139 -14.28 4.99 -6.89
C ARG A 139 -14.80 6.11 -6.00
#